data_AF-A0A968TPM7-F1
#
_entry.id   AF-A0A968TPM7-F1
#
_cell.length_a   1.000
_cell.length_b   1.000
_cell.length_c   1.000
_cell.angle_alpha   90.00
_cell.angle_beta   90.00
_cell.angle_gamma   90.00
#
_symmetry.space_group_name_H-M   'P 1'
#
loop_
_entity.id
_entity.type
_entity.pdbx_description
1 polymer ?
#
loop_
_entity_poly.entity_id
_entity_poly.type
_entity_poly.pdbx_seq_one_letter_code
_entity_poly.pdbx_strand_id
1 'polypeptide(L)'
;MRETDFLSCVTLVAAHYRRQKALQAAMPPQKLPAVACGREEVLALSVDEYKTHAERVAAGYEEAARFLHGQRIVMAEDVPYQIQLVALAAILTVIGYPHEQRRSRLEQWFWCGACTASYTSWHEARAARDMLEVPIWLSGGGAIPTTVSDAIFNVNRLLGVQRRHGAVYKSVSTLLRKHGAIDLATGEALSDVRHYDDPIESHHIFPVAYCKQQAIPLSQYHCLVNRTPLSRLSNQKIGGRAPSQYLRTLELQGISRQRLDAILRSHLIEPETLWNDDFDSFLTTRTQSLLKLVMQAMGKPHPPSAVSLESPASPPLTLAWVRS
;
A
#
# COMPACT_ATOMS: atom_id res chain seq x y z
N MET A 1 -15.11 -7.04 -1.47
CA MET A 1 -15.54 -6.81 -0.07
C MET A 1 -16.22 -8.07 0.42
N ARG A 2 -15.91 -8.56 1.63
CA ARG A 2 -16.66 -9.68 2.23
C ARG A 2 -17.95 -9.14 2.80
N GLU A 3 -19.01 -9.94 2.86
CA GLU A 3 -20.30 -9.52 3.44
C GLU A 3 -20.15 -9.00 4.88
N THR A 4 -19.23 -9.59 5.64
CA THR A 4 -18.92 -9.16 7.01
C THR A 4 -18.29 -7.77 7.10
N ASP A 5 -17.56 -7.32 6.07
CA ASP A 5 -16.85 -6.03 6.10
C ASP A 5 -17.84 -4.86 6.14
N PHE A 6 -18.96 -4.98 5.42
CA PHE A 6 -20.02 -3.97 5.45
C PHE A 6 -20.67 -3.87 6.83
N LEU A 7 -20.98 -5.02 7.46
CA LEU A 7 -21.53 -5.05 8.81
C LEU A 7 -20.54 -4.47 9.84
N SER A 8 -19.25 -4.81 9.76
CA SER A 8 -18.22 -4.20 10.61
C SER A 8 -18.18 -2.67 10.45
N CYS A 9 -18.35 -2.15 9.23
CA CYS A 9 -18.42 -0.71 8.98
C CYS A 9 -19.65 -0.07 9.66
N VAL A 10 -20.83 -0.68 9.48
CA VAL A 10 -22.07 -0.24 10.15
C VAL A 10 -21.90 -0.25 11.67
N THR A 11 -21.28 -1.29 12.23
CA THR A 11 -20.99 -1.40 13.66
C THR A 11 -20.06 -0.30 14.15
N LEU A 12 -18.99 0.04 13.41
CA LEU A 12 -18.10 1.17 13.76
C LEU A 12 -18.87 2.49 13.80
N VAL A 13 -19.71 2.75 12.79
CA VAL A 13 -20.50 3.99 12.69
C VAL A 13 -21.54 4.07 13.81
N ALA A 14 -22.27 2.98 14.08
CA ALA A 14 -23.25 2.91 15.16
C ALA A 14 -22.58 3.14 16.52
N ALA A 15 -21.45 2.46 16.79
CA ALA A 15 -20.69 2.63 18.02
C ALA A 15 -20.14 4.06 18.19
N HIS A 16 -19.66 4.68 17.10
CA HIS A 16 -19.25 6.08 17.11
C HIS A 16 -20.41 7.00 17.53
N TYR A 17 -21.60 6.83 16.95
CA TYR A 17 -22.76 7.65 17.30
C TYR A 17 -23.28 7.40 18.72
N ARG A 18 -23.27 6.16 19.20
CA ARG A 18 -23.56 5.85 20.62
C ARG A 18 -22.61 6.62 21.55
N ARG A 19 -21.32 6.60 21.24
CA ARG A 19 -20.30 7.32 22.02
C ARG A 19 -20.48 8.84 21.96
N GLN A 20 -20.79 9.41 20.79
CA GLN A 20 -21.07 10.85 20.64
C GLN A 20 -22.29 11.29 21.48
N LYS A 21 -23.37 10.51 21.47
CA LYS A 21 -24.55 10.79 22.32
C LYS A 21 -24.19 10.77 23.81
N ALA A 22 -23.39 9.79 24.24
CA ALA A 22 -22.92 9.71 25.63
C ALA A 22 -22.03 10.90 26.03
N LEU A 23 -21.16 11.37 25.13
CA LEU A 23 -20.35 12.58 25.33
C LEU A 23 -21.23 13.84 25.45
N GLN A 24 -22.24 13.98 24.59
CA GLN A 24 -23.19 15.10 24.65
C GLN A 24 -24.02 15.09 25.94
N ALA A 25 -24.29 13.90 26.49
CA ALA A 25 -24.93 13.72 27.80
C ALA A 25 -23.96 13.88 28.99
N ALA A 26 -22.73 14.35 28.76
CA ALA A 26 -21.69 14.56 29.77
C ALA A 26 -21.39 13.32 30.63
N MET A 27 -21.49 12.12 30.05
CA MET A 27 -21.14 10.89 30.75
C MET A 27 -19.64 10.86 31.09
N PRO A 28 -19.25 10.33 32.27
CA PRO A 28 -17.86 10.28 32.67
C PRO A 28 -17.06 9.37 31.70
N PRO A 29 -15.77 9.68 31.43
CA PRO A 29 -14.97 8.97 30.43
C PRO A 29 -14.95 7.45 30.57
N GLN A 30 -14.98 6.94 31.81
CA GLN A 30 -14.96 5.50 32.12
C GLN A 30 -16.26 4.78 31.75
N LYS A 31 -17.37 5.52 31.57
CA LYS A 31 -18.68 4.97 31.19
C LYS A 31 -19.02 5.21 29.72
N LEU A 32 -18.11 5.81 28.95
CA LEU A 32 -18.36 6.04 27.53
C LEU A 32 -18.38 4.70 26.77
N PRO A 33 -19.37 4.48 25.89
CA PRO A 33 -19.44 3.27 25.06
C PRO A 33 -18.14 3.03 24.29
N ALA A 34 -17.70 1.78 24.27
CA ALA A 34 -16.56 1.37 23.46
C ALA A 34 -16.91 1.45 21.97
N VAL A 35 -15.89 1.75 21.16
CA VAL A 35 -15.97 1.60 19.69
C VAL A 35 -15.15 0.37 19.35
N ALA A 36 -15.78 -0.61 18.69
CA ALA A 36 -15.19 -1.86 18.25
C ALA A 36 -16.06 -2.44 17.12
N CYS A 37 -15.51 -3.39 16.35
CA CYS A 37 -16.16 -3.97 15.18
C CYS A 37 -15.85 -5.44 14.96
N GLY A 38 -15.44 -6.12 16.03
CA GLY A 38 -15.22 -7.55 16.02
C GLY A 38 -16.54 -8.30 15.93
N ARG A 39 -16.44 -9.62 15.86
CA ARG A 39 -17.60 -10.50 15.69
C ARG A 39 -18.66 -10.29 16.78
N GLU A 40 -18.24 -10.11 18.03
CA GLU A 40 -19.16 -9.88 19.15
C GLU A 40 -19.95 -8.59 18.97
N GLU A 41 -19.28 -7.49 18.59
CA GLU A 41 -19.96 -6.22 18.35
C GLU A 41 -20.87 -6.25 17.12
N VAL A 42 -20.49 -6.98 16.07
CA VAL A 42 -21.34 -7.20 14.90
C VAL A 42 -22.61 -7.97 15.29
N LEU A 43 -22.52 -8.99 16.14
CA LEU A 43 -23.68 -9.74 16.63
C LEU A 43 -24.55 -8.91 17.58
N ALA A 44 -23.96 -7.95 18.29
CA ALA A 44 -24.68 -7.05 19.19
C ALA A 44 -25.33 -5.84 18.48
N LEU A 45 -25.10 -5.66 17.17
CA LEU A 45 -25.70 -4.58 16.39
C LEU A 45 -27.21 -4.77 16.29
N SER A 46 -27.99 -3.81 16.79
CA SER A 46 -29.45 -3.88 16.70
C SER A 46 -29.96 -3.64 15.28
N VAL A 47 -31.15 -4.16 14.97
CA VAL A 47 -31.82 -3.95 13.67
C VAL A 47 -32.08 -2.46 13.42
N ASP A 48 -32.43 -1.70 14.45
CA ASP A 48 -32.70 -0.27 14.33
C ASP A 48 -31.43 0.52 14.05
N GLU A 49 -30.32 0.21 14.72
CA GLU A 49 -29.01 0.80 14.40
C GLU A 49 -28.59 0.48 12.97
N TYR A 50 -28.76 -0.77 12.55
CA TYR A 50 -28.47 -1.17 11.17
C TYR A 50 -29.28 -0.34 10.17
N LYS A 51 -30.61 -0.30 10.30
CA LYS A 51 -31.50 0.47 9.41
C LYS A 51 -31.16 1.96 9.42
N THR A 52 -30.76 2.50 10.56
CA THR A 52 -30.39 3.92 10.70
C THR A 52 -29.11 4.28 9.94
N HIS A 53 -28.15 3.35 9.87
CA HIS A 53 -26.79 3.64 9.40
C HIS A 53 -26.43 3.00 8.05
N ALA A 54 -27.12 1.94 7.62
CA ALA A 54 -26.75 1.17 6.43
C ALA A 54 -26.64 2.01 5.15
N GLU A 55 -27.64 2.84 4.84
CA GLU A 55 -27.62 3.69 3.64
C GLU A 55 -26.49 4.73 3.69
N ARG A 56 -26.23 5.30 4.88
CA ARG A 56 -25.16 6.27 5.09
C ARG A 56 -23.78 5.62 4.90
N VAL A 57 -23.64 4.38 5.36
CA VAL A 57 -22.43 3.58 5.17
C VAL A 57 -22.22 3.22 3.70
N ALA A 58 -23.29 2.89 2.97
CA ALA A 58 -23.21 2.66 1.53
C ALA A 58 -22.66 3.91 0.81
N ALA A 59 -23.18 5.10 1.11
CA ALA A 59 -22.64 6.37 0.60
C ALA A 59 -21.19 6.60 1.06
N GLY A 60 -20.84 6.24 2.30
CA GLY A 60 -19.46 6.30 2.80
C GLY A 60 -18.49 5.40 2.02
N TYR A 61 -18.93 4.24 1.54
CA TYR A 61 -18.15 3.38 0.66
C TYR A 61 -17.98 3.98 -0.74
N GLU A 62 -18.98 4.68 -1.27
CA GLU A 62 -18.84 5.42 -2.53
C GLU A 62 -17.79 6.52 -2.41
N GLU A 63 -17.80 7.26 -1.31
CA GLU A 63 -16.77 8.27 -1.03
C GLU A 63 -15.39 7.66 -0.79
N ALA A 64 -15.31 6.48 -0.16
CA ALA A 64 -14.06 5.73 -0.03
C ALA A 64 -13.53 5.27 -1.39
N ALA A 65 -14.40 4.80 -2.28
CA ALA A 65 -14.04 4.43 -3.65
C ALA A 65 -13.52 5.65 -4.42
N ARG A 66 -14.19 6.80 -4.30
CA ARG A 66 -13.72 8.07 -4.87
C ARG A 66 -12.34 8.47 -4.35
N PHE A 67 -12.10 8.34 -3.05
CA PHE A 67 -10.79 8.60 -2.45
C PHE A 67 -9.71 7.67 -3.01
N LEU A 68 -9.98 6.36 -3.04
CA LEU A 68 -9.06 5.34 -3.54
C LEU A 68 -8.73 5.53 -5.03
N HIS A 69 -9.72 5.91 -5.84
CA HIS A 69 -9.50 6.24 -7.25
C HIS A 69 -8.50 7.41 -7.40
N GLY A 70 -8.60 8.45 -6.56
CA GLY A 70 -7.61 9.53 -6.51
C GLY A 70 -6.20 9.07 -6.11
N GLN A 71 -6.09 7.96 -5.37
CA GLN A 71 -4.83 7.31 -5.04
C GLN A 71 -4.35 6.30 -6.10
N ARG A 72 -5.05 6.19 -7.24
CA ARG A 72 -4.83 5.18 -8.29
C ARG A 72 -5.03 3.73 -7.83
N ILE A 73 -5.91 3.52 -6.85
CA ILE A 73 -6.41 2.21 -6.43
C ILE A 73 -7.82 2.07 -7.02
N VAL A 74 -7.91 1.32 -8.12
CA VAL A 74 -9.16 1.19 -8.90
C VAL A 74 -9.79 -0.20 -8.79
N MET A 75 -9.00 -1.22 -8.43
CA MET A 75 -9.47 -2.59 -8.23
C MET A 75 -9.45 -2.99 -6.75
N ALA A 76 -10.35 -3.87 -6.34
CA ALA A 76 -10.43 -4.36 -4.96
C ALA A 76 -9.16 -5.11 -4.54
N GLU A 77 -8.50 -5.77 -5.49
CA GLU A 77 -7.27 -6.52 -5.32
C GLU A 77 -6.09 -5.60 -5.00
N ASP A 78 -6.13 -4.34 -5.44
CA ASP A 78 -5.10 -3.35 -5.19
C ASP A 78 -5.17 -2.75 -3.77
N VAL A 79 -6.30 -2.92 -3.07
CA VAL A 79 -6.46 -2.44 -1.70
C VAL A 79 -5.47 -3.18 -0.78
N PRO A 80 -4.56 -2.46 -0.08
CA PRO A 80 -3.55 -3.08 0.77
C PRO A 80 -4.16 -3.88 1.93
N TYR A 81 -5.16 -3.31 2.60
CA TYR A 81 -5.88 -3.91 3.72
C TYR A 81 -7.38 -3.65 3.62
N GLN A 82 -8.19 -4.72 3.58
CA GLN A 82 -9.65 -4.59 3.51
C GLN A 82 -10.23 -3.90 4.74
N ILE A 83 -9.73 -4.22 5.94
CA ILE A 83 -10.13 -3.56 7.19
C ILE A 83 -9.77 -2.06 7.25
N GLN A 84 -8.72 -1.61 6.56
CA GLN A 84 -8.42 -0.19 6.45
C GLN A 84 -9.44 0.51 5.53
N LEU A 85 -9.92 -0.16 4.47
CA LEU A 85 -11.03 0.33 3.66
C LEU A 85 -12.32 0.42 4.48
N VAL A 86 -12.60 -0.55 5.35
CA VAL A 86 -13.73 -0.48 6.31
C VAL A 86 -13.61 0.76 7.20
N ALA A 87 -12.44 0.99 7.81
CA ALA A 87 -12.20 2.18 8.62
C ALA A 87 -12.35 3.48 7.82
N LEU A 88 -11.80 3.54 6.61
CA LEU A 88 -11.91 4.69 5.71
C LEU A 88 -13.38 5.00 5.38
N ALA A 89 -14.18 4.00 5.01
CA ALA A 89 -15.60 4.17 4.71
C ALA A 89 -16.38 4.64 5.94
N ALA A 90 -16.10 4.07 7.12
CA ALA A 90 -16.73 4.49 8.37
C ALA A 90 -16.39 5.95 8.72
N ILE A 91 -15.12 6.35 8.59
CA ILE A 91 -14.66 7.72 8.79
C ILE A 91 -15.39 8.66 7.84
N LEU A 92 -15.40 8.37 6.53
CA LEU A 92 -16.06 9.20 5.51
C LEU A 92 -17.58 9.26 5.69
N THR A 93 -18.22 8.21 6.24
CA THR A 93 -19.64 8.23 6.63
C THR A 93 -19.94 9.29 7.69
N VAL A 94 -19.00 9.52 8.61
CA VAL A 94 -19.16 10.47 9.72
C VAL A 94 -18.77 11.89 9.34
N ILE A 95 -17.67 12.06 8.60
CA ILE A 95 -17.12 13.40 8.30
C ILE A 95 -17.49 13.94 6.92
N GLY A 96 -18.03 13.11 6.03
CA GLY A 96 -18.20 13.42 4.61
C GLY A 96 -16.87 13.48 3.85
N TYR A 97 -16.93 13.72 2.54
CA TYR A 97 -15.72 13.83 1.73
C TYR A 97 -14.95 15.13 2.04
N PRO A 98 -13.67 15.06 2.45
CA PRO A 98 -12.94 16.24 2.89
C PRO A 98 -12.50 17.16 1.73
N HIS A 99 -12.48 18.48 2.00
CA HIS A 99 -11.78 19.46 1.15
C HIS A 99 -10.25 19.29 1.22
N GLU A 100 -9.52 19.95 0.31
CA GLU A 100 -8.10 19.72 0.00
C GLU A 100 -7.18 19.51 1.22
N GLN A 101 -7.13 20.44 2.17
CA GLN A 101 -6.21 20.34 3.32
C GLN A 101 -6.49 19.10 4.19
N ARG A 102 -7.76 18.78 4.43
CA ARG A 102 -8.18 17.60 5.20
C ARG A 102 -7.95 16.32 4.38
N ARG A 103 -8.10 16.40 3.06
CA ARG A 103 -7.81 15.29 2.15
C ARG A 103 -6.33 14.91 2.20
N SER A 104 -5.39 15.86 2.22
CA SER A 104 -3.96 15.57 2.36
C SER A 104 -3.62 14.86 3.68
N ARG A 105 -4.29 15.21 4.79
CA ARG A 105 -4.15 14.50 6.07
C ARG A 105 -4.72 13.07 6.00
N LEU A 106 -5.86 12.89 5.33
CA LEU A 106 -6.45 11.57 5.11
C LEU A 106 -5.55 10.69 4.23
N GLU A 107 -4.91 11.26 3.20
CA GLU A 107 -3.87 10.57 2.41
C GLU A 107 -2.69 10.14 3.26
N GLN A 108 -2.19 11.02 4.13
CA GLN A 108 -1.11 10.70 5.05
C GLN A 108 -1.47 9.52 5.97
N TRP A 109 -2.66 9.55 6.59
CA TRP A 109 -3.14 8.44 7.41
C TRP A 109 -3.26 7.14 6.62
N PHE A 110 -3.83 7.21 5.41
CA PHE A 110 -4.01 6.04 4.55
C PHE A 110 -2.66 5.39 4.23
N TRP A 111 -1.68 6.17 3.75
CA TRP A 111 -0.37 5.65 3.37
C TRP A 111 0.47 5.19 4.56
N CYS A 112 0.36 5.84 5.73
CA CYS A 112 0.98 5.36 6.97
C CYS A 112 0.50 3.94 7.32
N GLY A 113 -0.81 3.72 7.31
CA GLY A 113 -1.40 2.41 7.58
C GLY A 113 -1.07 1.36 6.52
N ALA A 114 -1.11 1.74 5.24
CA ALA A 114 -0.90 0.85 4.11
C ALA A 114 0.56 0.39 3.96
N CYS A 115 1.54 1.26 4.27
CA CYS A 115 2.97 0.97 4.09
C CYS A 115 3.62 0.28 5.30
N THR A 116 3.13 0.49 6.53
CA THR A 116 3.83 0.03 7.75
C THR A 116 3.29 -1.26 8.36
N ALA A 117 2.37 -1.91 7.66
CA ALA A 117 1.74 -3.16 8.06
C ALA A 117 0.89 -3.07 9.34
N SER A 118 0.39 -1.88 9.68
CA SER A 118 -0.37 -1.56 10.90
C SER A 118 -1.67 -2.37 11.06
N TYR A 119 -2.22 -2.89 9.96
CA TYR A 119 -3.46 -3.68 9.94
C TYR A 119 -3.23 -5.17 9.72
N THR A 120 -2.00 -5.68 9.96
CA THR A 120 -1.73 -7.12 9.84
C THR A 120 -2.22 -7.89 11.05
N SER A 121 -1.97 -7.35 12.25
CA SER A 121 -2.37 -7.93 13.53
C SER A 121 -3.31 -6.96 14.26
N TRP A 122 -4.24 -7.48 15.06
CA TRP A 122 -5.19 -6.65 15.85
C TRP A 122 -5.91 -5.59 15.02
N HIS A 123 -6.27 -5.95 13.79
CA HIS A 123 -6.71 -5.01 12.78
C HIS A 123 -8.07 -4.37 13.09
N GLU A 124 -8.98 -5.11 13.74
CA GLU A 124 -10.26 -4.57 14.23
C GLU A 124 -10.05 -3.53 15.34
N ALA A 125 -9.14 -3.80 16.28
CA ALA A 125 -8.78 -2.84 17.34
C ALA A 125 -8.11 -1.58 16.77
N ARG A 126 -7.31 -1.73 15.70
CA ARG A 126 -6.72 -0.59 14.97
C ARG A 126 -7.81 0.25 14.31
N ALA A 127 -8.70 -0.37 13.53
CA ALA A 127 -9.81 0.32 12.88
C ALA A 127 -10.73 1.05 13.88
N ALA A 128 -11.02 0.40 15.01
CA ALA A 128 -11.77 0.99 16.11
C ALA A 128 -11.10 2.24 16.69
N ARG A 129 -9.78 2.19 16.88
CA ARG A 129 -8.99 3.35 17.34
C ARG A 129 -8.98 4.47 16.29
N ASP A 130 -8.75 4.14 15.01
CA ASP A 130 -8.77 5.13 13.93
C ASP A 130 -10.14 5.81 13.83
N MET A 131 -11.23 5.09 14.07
CA MET A 131 -12.59 5.64 14.10
C MET A 131 -12.80 6.68 15.22
N LEU A 132 -11.98 6.64 16.27
CA LEU A 132 -11.98 7.64 17.34
C LEU A 132 -11.04 8.82 17.02
N GLU A 133 -9.84 8.53 16.54
CA GLU A 133 -8.76 9.52 16.41
C GLU A 133 -8.87 10.34 15.11
N VAL A 134 -9.13 9.68 13.97
CA VAL A 134 -9.03 10.30 12.64
C VAL A 134 -10.12 11.34 12.41
N PRO A 135 -11.42 11.12 12.71
CA PRO A 135 -12.46 12.13 12.48
C PRO A 135 -12.17 13.46 13.21
N ILE A 136 -11.69 13.39 14.45
CA ILE A 136 -11.36 14.56 15.27
C ILE A 136 -10.14 15.27 14.70
N TRP A 137 -9.08 14.52 14.35
CA TRP A 137 -7.86 15.04 13.73
C TRP A 137 -8.08 15.74 12.40
N LEU A 138 -8.92 15.16 11.53
CA LEU A 138 -9.28 15.76 10.25
C LEU A 138 -10.11 17.02 10.42
N SER A 139 -10.91 17.12 11.48
CA SER A 139 -11.70 18.31 11.79
C SER A 139 -10.87 19.46 12.39
N GLY A 140 -9.56 19.26 12.56
CA GLY A 140 -8.64 20.27 13.12
C GLY A 140 -8.52 20.24 14.64
N GLY A 141 -9.23 19.32 15.31
CA GLY A 141 -9.05 19.04 16.74
C GLY A 141 -8.16 17.81 16.97
N GLY A 142 -7.95 17.43 18.22
CA GLY A 142 -7.31 16.15 18.58
C GLY A 142 -5.80 16.05 18.28
N ALA A 143 -5.19 14.99 18.80
CA ALA A 143 -3.79 14.66 18.52
C ALA A 143 -3.63 13.98 17.15
N ILE A 144 -2.39 13.89 16.66
CA ILE A 144 -2.06 13.06 15.49
C ILE A 144 -2.48 11.60 15.79
N PRO A 145 -3.19 10.91 14.88
CA PRO A 145 -3.61 9.53 15.11
C PRO A 145 -2.43 8.61 15.34
N THR A 146 -2.62 7.60 16.18
CA THR A 146 -1.61 6.58 16.51
C THR A 146 -1.08 5.91 15.23
N THR A 147 -1.96 5.65 14.25
CA THR A 147 -1.60 5.08 12.95
C THR A 147 -0.62 5.96 12.15
N VAL A 148 -0.65 7.28 12.37
CA VAL A 148 0.30 8.22 11.75
C VAL A 148 1.55 8.39 12.61
N SER A 149 1.41 8.56 13.94
CA SER A 149 2.56 8.78 14.83
C SER A 149 3.53 7.60 14.81
N ASP A 150 2.99 6.39 14.96
CA ASP A 150 3.76 5.15 15.13
C ASP A 150 4.25 4.56 13.81
N ALA A 151 3.83 5.14 12.69
CA ALA A 151 4.21 4.68 11.37
C ALA A 151 5.72 4.88 11.12
N ILE A 152 6.44 3.75 11.12
CA ILE A 152 7.87 3.67 10.81
C ILE A 152 8.05 2.72 9.61
N PHE A 153 8.63 3.25 8.54
CA PHE A 153 8.99 2.47 7.37
C PHE A 153 10.51 2.26 7.31
N ASN A 154 10.95 1.03 7.58
CA ASN A 154 12.35 0.65 7.51
C ASN A 154 12.69 0.20 6.08
N VAL A 155 13.81 0.68 5.54
CA VAL A 155 14.36 0.30 4.23
C VAL A 155 14.48 -1.22 4.03
N ASN A 156 14.78 -1.98 5.08
CA ASN A 156 14.85 -3.44 5.04
C ASN A 156 13.51 -4.08 4.65
N ARG A 157 12.38 -3.37 4.74
CA ARG A 157 11.09 -3.84 4.20
C ARG A 157 11.10 -3.89 2.67
N LEU A 158 11.80 -2.97 1.99
CA LEU A 158 11.94 -3.03 0.53
C LEU A 158 12.78 -4.24 0.10
N LEU A 159 13.81 -4.56 0.89
CA LEU A 159 14.73 -5.66 0.58
C LEU A 159 14.18 -7.04 1.01
N GLY A 160 13.42 -7.09 2.12
CA GLY A 160 12.98 -8.34 2.74
C GLY A 160 11.56 -8.79 2.38
N VAL A 161 10.70 -7.93 1.81
CA VAL A 161 9.32 -8.34 1.44
C VAL A 161 9.35 -9.21 0.20
N GLN A 162 9.11 -10.51 0.41
CA GLN A 162 9.06 -11.51 -0.67
C GLN A 162 7.63 -11.85 -1.14
N ARG A 163 6.61 -11.65 -0.30
CA ARG A 163 5.21 -12.00 -0.61
C ARG A 163 4.61 -11.00 -1.61
N ARG A 164 4.41 -11.45 -2.86
CA ARG A 164 3.88 -10.66 -3.99
C ARG A 164 2.47 -10.06 -3.79
N HIS A 165 1.69 -10.56 -2.83
CA HIS A 165 0.34 -10.06 -2.55
C HIS A 165 0.23 -9.36 -1.18
N GLY A 166 1.36 -9.12 -0.51
CA GLY A 166 1.37 -8.40 0.77
C GLY A 166 0.99 -6.93 0.60
N ALA A 167 0.46 -6.33 1.65
CA ALA A 167 0.03 -4.93 1.63
C ALA A 167 1.16 -3.96 1.22
N VAL A 168 2.39 -4.15 1.74
CA VAL A 168 3.54 -3.32 1.37
C VAL A 168 3.82 -3.37 -0.14
N TYR A 169 3.71 -4.56 -0.74
CA TYR A 169 3.86 -4.72 -2.19
C TYR A 169 2.80 -3.90 -2.94
N LYS A 170 1.52 -4.10 -2.58
CA LYS A 170 0.39 -3.39 -3.20
C LYS A 170 0.53 -1.87 -3.06
N SER A 171 0.98 -1.41 -1.90
CA SER A 171 1.23 0.01 -1.62
C SER A 171 2.31 0.57 -2.53
N VAL A 172 3.48 -0.07 -2.63
CA VAL A 172 4.57 0.40 -3.51
C VAL A 172 4.18 0.33 -4.99
N SER A 173 3.51 -0.74 -5.42
CA SER A 173 3.00 -0.88 -6.79
C SER A 173 2.04 0.26 -7.15
N THR A 174 1.10 0.56 -6.24
CA THR A 174 0.16 1.67 -6.42
C THR A 174 0.84 3.03 -6.41
N LEU A 175 1.81 3.25 -5.52
CA LEU A 175 2.57 4.50 -5.49
C LEU A 175 3.35 4.71 -6.80
N LEU A 176 3.92 3.65 -7.38
CA LEU A 176 4.57 3.73 -8.70
C LEU A 176 3.58 4.11 -9.79
N ARG A 177 2.38 3.50 -9.82
CA ARG A 177 1.31 3.88 -10.75
C ARG A 177 0.87 5.34 -10.55
N LYS A 178 0.72 5.79 -9.29
CA LYS A 178 0.41 7.19 -8.93
C LYS A 178 1.52 8.16 -9.34
N HIS A 179 2.78 7.73 -9.27
CA HIS A 179 3.95 8.48 -9.73
C HIS A 179 4.01 8.61 -11.26
N GLY A 180 3.22 7.81 -11.99
CA GLY A 180 3.15 7.86 -13.45
C GLY A 180 4.01 6.81 -14.14
N ALA A 181 4.20 5.64 -13.53
CA ALA A 181 4.86 4.50 -14.17
C ALA A 181 4.23 4.17 -15.53
N ILE A 182 5.06 3.87 -16.53
CA ILE A 182 4.68 3.65 -17.92
C ILE A 182 5.02 2.23 -18.32
N ASP A 183 4.09 1.51 -18.94
CA ASP A 183 4.32 0.15 -19.38
C ASP A 183 5.47 0.06 -20.41
N LEU A 184 6.37 -0.93 -20.24
CA LEU A 184 7.59 -1.06 -21.04
C LEU A 184 7.32 -1.34 -22.52
N ALA A 185 6.31 -2.15 -22.84
CA ALA A 185 6.05 -2.62 -24.19
C ALA A 185 5.05 -1.74 -24.95
N THR A 186 4.02 -1.24 -24.27
CA THR A 186 2.94 -0.45 -24.87
C THR A 186 3.21 1.05 -24.82
N GLY A 187 4.01 1.51 -23.84
CA GLY A 187 4.26 2.93 -23.62
C GLY A 187 3.08 3.69 -23.00
N GLU A 188 2.03 2.99 -22.56
CA GLU A 188 0.85 3.53 -21.90
C GLU A 188 1.08 3.79 -20.41
N ALA A 189 0.41 4.80 -19.85
CA ALA A 189 0.47 5.07 -18.42
C ALA A 189 -0.24 3.95 -17.63
N LEU A 190 0.43 3.43 -16.60
CA LEU A 190 -0.13 2.39 -15.73
C LEU A 190 -1.14 2.93 -14.69
N SER A 191 -1.50 4.22 -14.76
CA SER A 191 -2.43 4.90 -13.83
C SER A 191 -3.90 4.67 -14.12
N ASP A 192 -4.29 4.42 -15.37
CA ASP A 192 -5.68 4.42 -15.84
C ASP A 192 -6.08 3.08 -16.45
N VAL A 193 -5.65 2.00 -15.81
CA VAL A 193 -5.70 0.69 -16.43
C VAL A 193 -7.00 -0.02 -16.07
N ARG A 194 -8.07 0.44 -16.72
CA ARG A 194 -8.93 -0.50 -17.46
C ARG A 194 -8.11 -0.98 -18.66
N HIS A 195 -7.07 -1.79 -18.44
CA HIS A 195 -6.54 -2.56 -19.55
C HIS A 195 -7.71 -3.46 -19.93
N TYR A 196 -8.20 -3.26 -21.15
CA TYR A 196 -9.13 -4.16 -21.80
C TYR A 196 -8.50 -5.57 -21.82
N ASP A 197 -8.76 -6.36 -20.78
CA ASP A 197 -8.39 -7.78 -20.59
C ASP A 197 -6.93 -8.13 -20.24
N ASP A 198 -6.07 -7.16 -19.90
CA ASP A 198 -4.68 -7.44 -19.48
C ASP A 198 -4.36 -6.95 -18.05
N PRO A 199 -4.29 -7.85 -17.04
CA PRO A 199 -4.03 -7.47 -15.66
C PRO A 199 -2.60 -6.95 -15.49
N ILE A 200 -2.46 -5.86 -14.73
CA ILE A 200 -1.15 -5.41 -14.25
C ILE A 200 -0.68 -6.35 -13.16
N GLU A 201 0.48 -6.95 -13.36
CA GLU A 201 1.08 -7.89 -12.44
C GLU A 201 2.45 -7.42 -11.94
N SER A 202 2.91 -8.09 -10.87
CA SER A 202 4.25 -7.88 -10.32
C SER A 202 5.28 -8.70 -11.08
N HIS A 203 6.22 -8.03 -11.73
CA HIS A 203 7.29 -8.71 -12.45
C HIS A 203 8.67 -8.27 -11.98
N HIS A 204 9.64 -9.19 -12.11
CA HIS A 204 11.02 -8.89 -11.78
C HIS A 204 11.66 -8.07 -12.90
N ILE A 205 12.38 -7.01 -12.54
CA ILE A 205 13.07 -6.14 -13.53
C ILE A 205 14.34 -6.82 -14.05
N PHE A 206 15.12 -7.39 -13.14
CA PHE A 206 16.12 -8.41 -13.42
C PHE A 206 15.46 -9.78 -13.31
N PRO A 207 15.27 -10.51 -14.42
CA PRO A 207 14.52 -11.76 -14.41
C PRO A 207 15.15 -12.85 -13.55
N VAL A 208 14.32 -13.70 -12.96
CA VAL A 208 14.78 -14.80 -12.08
C VAL A 208 15.77 -15.73 -12.80
N ALA A 209 15.55 -16.02 -14.08
CA ALA A 209 16.45 -16.87 -14.87
C ALA A 209 17.84 -16.24 -15.01
N TYR A 210 17.90 -14.95 -15.34
CA TYR A 210 19.15 -14.18 -15.37
C TYR A 210 19.86 -14.18 -14.01
N CYS A 211 19.14 -13.84 -12.93
CA CYS A 211 19.74 -13.79 -11.60
C CYS A 211 20.31 -15.14 -11.14
N LYS A 212 19.63 -16.24 -11.46
CA LYS A 212 20.14 -17.60 -11.19
C LYS A 212 21.40 -17.91 -11.99
N GLN A 213 21.46 -17.52 -13.26
CA GLN A 213 22.63 -17.71 -14.11
C GLN A 213 23.85 -16.92 -13.59
N GLN A 214 23.63 -15.70 -13.08
CA GLN A 214 24.66 -14.86 -12.49
C GLN A 214 24.98 -15.19 -11.02
N ALA A 215 24.43 -16.28 -10.49
CA ALA A 215 24.60 -16.70 -9.09
C ALA A 215 24.22 -15.62 -8.04
N ILE A 216 23.29 -14.72 -8.38
CA ILE A 216 22.78 -13.71 -7.45
C ILE A 216 21.90 -14.41 -6.39
N PRO A 217 22.10 -14.14 -5.09
CA PRO A 217 21.32 -14.79 -4.03
C PRO A 217 19.81 -14.54 -4.12
N LEU A 218 19.00 -15.56 -3.80
CA LEU A 218 17.53 -15.47 -3.76
C LEU A 218 17.03 -14.31 -2.89
N SER A 219 17.69 -14.07 -1.76
CA SER A 219 17.36 -12.98 -0.83
C SER A 219 17.50 -11.59 -1.46
N GLN A 220 18.34 -11.44 -2.50
CA GLN A 220 18.56 -10.17 -3.17
C GLN A 220 17.63 -9.97 -4.36
N TYR A 221 17.51 -10.96 -5.26
CA TYR A 221 16.71 -10.76 -6.47
C TYR A 221 15.19 -10.93 -6.26
N HIS A 222 14.76 -11.61 -5.20
CA HIS A 222 13.34 -11.83 -4.89
C HIS A 222 12.78 -10.79 -3.89
N CYS A 223 13.36 -9.58 -3.89
CA CYS A 223 12.93 -8.45 -3.07
C CYS A 223 11.89 -7.57 -3.78
N LEU A 224 11.34 -6.58 -3.07
CA LEU A 224 10.39 -5.61 -3.64
C LEU A 224 11.07 -4.62 -4.60
N VAL A 225 12.35 -4.30 -4.35
CA VAL A 225 13.13 -3.36 -5.18
C VAL A 225 13.30 -3.87 -6.60
N ASN A 226 13.55 -5.18 -6.75
CA ASN A 226 13.60 -5.85 -8.04
C ASN A 226 12.21 -6.20 -8.58
N ARG A 227 11.14 -5.48 -8.21
CA ARG A 227 9.79 -5.68 -8.75
C ARG A 227 9.15 -4.40 -9.22
N THR A 228 8.32 -4.53 -10.25
CA THR A 228 7.57 -3.39 -10.79
C THR A 228 6.25 -3.83 -11.42
N PRO A 229 5.20 -2.99 -11.38
CA PRO A 229 3.95 -3.27 -12.09
C PRO A 229 4.19 -3.25 -13.60
N LEU A 230 3.80 -4.29 -14.33
CA LEU A 230 3.85 -4.33 -15.79
C LEU A 230 2.64 -5.07 -16.36
N SER A 231 2.32 -4.82 -17.62
CA SER A 231 1.38 -5.64 -18.39
C SER A 231 1.93 -7.04 -18.65
N ARG A 232 1.05 -8.00 -18.97
CA ARG A 232 1.46 -9.34 -19.40
C ARG A 232 2.29 -9.28 -20.69
N LEU A 233 1.94 -8.38 -21.61
CA LEU A 233 2.70 -8.17 -22.85
C LEU A 233 4.15 -7.75 -22.54
N SER A 234 4.34 -6.77 -21.65
CA SER A 234 5.67 -6.37 -21.18
C SER A 234 6.44 -7.53 -20.56
N ASN A 235 5.78 -8.32 -19.71
CA ASN A 235 6.41 -9.48 -19.09
C ASN A 235 6.85 -10.54 -20.13
N GLN A 236 6.04 -10.79 -21.16
CA GLN A 236 6.41 -11.68 -22.27
C GLN A 236 7.62 -11.15 -23.04
N LYS A 237 7.67 -9.83 -23.31
CA LYS A 237 8.82 -9.20 -23.97
C LYS A 237 10.09 -9.24 -23.12
N ILE A 238 10.00 -9.15 -21.79
CA ILE A 238 11.17 -9.28 -20.91
C ILE A 238 11.71 -10.73 -20.94
N GLY A 239 10.83 -11.70 -20.67
CA GLY A 239 11.21 -13.12 -20.59
C GLY A 239 12.27 -13.40 -19.50
N GLY A 240 13.19 -14.32 -19.77
CA GLY A 240 14.27 -14.70 -18.85
C GLY A 240 15.61 -13.99 -19.10
N ARG A 241 15.63 -12.94 -19.93
CA ARG A 241 16.85 -12.34 -20.48
C ARG A 241 17.48 -11.30 -19.57
N ALA A 242 18.75 -10.97 -19.80
CA ALA A 242 19.39 -9.84 -19.14
C ALA A 242 18.67 -8.52 -19.49
N PRO A 243 18.60 -7.54 -18.57
CA PRO A 243 18.03 -6.23 -18.86
C PRO A 243 18.50 -5.56 -20.14
N SER A 244 19.81 -5.48 -20.36
CA SER A 244 20.41 -4.91 -21.57
C SER A 244 19.86 -5.55 -22.86
N GLN A 245 19.61 -6.87 -22.83
CA GLN A 245 19.13 -7.64 -23.98
C GLN A 245 17.65 -7.40 -24.27
N TYR A 246 16.78 -7.39 -23.25
CA TYR A 246 15.37 -7.09 -23.50
C TYR A 246 15.18 -5.62 -23.87
N LEU A 247 15.97 -4.70 -23.31
CA LEU A 247 15.93 -3.28 -23.69
C LEU A 247 16.35 -3.10 -25.15
N ARG A 248 17.44 -3.74 -25.59
CA ARG A 248 17.84 -3.74 -27.00
C ARG A 248 16.79 -4.37 -27.92
N THR A 249 16.05 -5.37 -27.44
CA THR A 249 14.93 -5.95 -28.21
C THR A 249 13.80 -4.93 -28.39
N LEU A 250 13.44 -4.18 -27.34
CA LEU A 250 12.44 -3.12 -27.42
C LEU A 250 12.90 -1.97 -28.33
N GLU A 251 14.20 -1.66 -28.31
CA GLU A 251 14.80 -0.67 -29.21
C GLU A 251 14.68 -1.07 -30.68
N LEU A 252 15.02 -2.33 -31.01
CA LEU A 252 14.86 -2.88 -32.36
C LEU A 252 13.39 -2.96 -32.82
N GLN A 253 12.44 -2.95 -31.88
CA GLN A 253 11.01 -2.89 -32.16
C GLN A 253 10.48 -1.45 -32.33
N GLY A 254 11.36 -0.45 -32.32
CA GLY A 254 11.03 0.93 -32.66
C GLY A 254 10.90 1.89 -31.47
N ILE A 255 11.16 1.44 -30.23
CA ILE A 255 11.16 2.34 -29.06
C ILE A 255 12.57 2.91 -28.87
N SER A 256 12.76 4.21 -29.14
CA SER A 256 14.09 4.81 -29.00
C SER A 256 14.68 4.65 -27.60
N ARG A 257 16.01 4.56 -27.47
CA ARG A 257 16.70 4.55 -26.16
C ARG A 257 16.26 5.69 -25.25
N GLN A 258 16.14 6.91 -25.80
CA GLN A 258 15.65 8.06 -25.03
C GLN A 258 14.26 7.81 -24.42
N ARG A 259 13.35 7.18 -25.18
CA ARG A 259 12.02 6.82 -24.67
C ARG A 259 12.09 5.69 -23.66
N LEU A 260 12.91 4.65 -23.88
CA LEU A 260 13.14 3.58 -22.90
C LEU A 260 13.67 4.15 -21.59
N ASP A 261 14.66 5.05 -21.64
CA ASP A 261 15.21 5.70 -20.46
C ASP A 261 14.14 6.52 -19.71
N ALA A 262 13.25 7.20 -20.42
CA ALA A 262 12.12 7.90 -19.80
C ALA A 262 11.13 6.94 -19.14
N ILE A 263 10.84 5.80 -19.78
CA ILE A 263 10.02 4.73 -19.20
C ILE A 263 10.67 4.19 -17.94
N LEU A 264 11.95 3.82 -17.98
CA LEU A 264 12.68 3.31 -16.81
C LEU A 264 12.65 4.31 -15.64
N ARG A 265 12.86 5.61 -15.90
CA ARG A 265 12.76 6.66 -14.86
C ARG A 265 11.36 6.80 -14.27
N SER A 266 10.30 6.55 -15.05
CA SER A 266 8.93 6.53 -14.52
C SER A 266 8.71 5.45 -13.45
N HIS A 267 9.50 4.37 -13.51
CA HIS A 267 9.55 3.29 -12.51
C HIS A 267 10.58 3.50 -11.41
N LEU A 268 11.19 4.70 -11.33
CA LEU A 268 12.28 5.03 -10.40
C LEU A 268 13.53 4.17 -10.59
N ILE A 269 13.88 3.87 -11.84
CA ILE A 269 15.08 3.14 -12.24
C ILE A 269 16.08 4.12 -12.86
N GLU A 270 17.35 4.02 -12.47
CA GLU A 270 18.44 4.67 -13.18
C GLU A 270 18.80 3.86 -14.44
N PRO A 271 18.56 4.36 -15.67
CA PRO A 271 18.63 3.54 -16.89
C PRO A 271 19.96 2.85 -17.11
N GLU A 272 21.09 3.51 -16.82
CA GLU A 272 22.42 2.93 -17.04
C GLU A 272 22.66 1.66 -16.21
N THR A 273 21.99 1.50 -15.07
CA THR A 273 22.09 0.27 -14.28
C THR A 273 21.50 -0.94 -15.01
N LEU A 274 20.47 -0.77 -15.84
CA LEU A 274 19.89 -1.85 -16.64
C LEU A 274 20.61 -2.04 -17.97
N TRP A 275 21.03 -0.95 -18.63
CA TRP A 275 21.79 -1.05 -19.88
C TRP A 275 23.13 -1.78 -19.70
N ASN A 276 23.72 -1.71 -18.51
CA ASN A 276 24.98 -2.39 -18.16
C ASN A 276 24.77 -3.68 -17.34
N ASP A 277 23.52 -4.12 -17.14
CA ASP A 277 23.16 -5.27 -16.30
C ASP A 277 23.75 -5.22 -14.87
N ASP A 278 24.00 -4.01 -14.35
CA ASP A 278 24.58 -3.73 -13.05
C ASP A 278 23.51 -3.84 -11.95
N PHE A 279 23.33 -5.07 -11.46
CA PHE A 279 22.34 -5.40 -10.45
C PHE A 279 22.57 -4.68 -9.11
N ASP A 280 23.81 -4.53 -8.68
CA ASP A 280 24.15 -3.96 -7.36
C ASP A 280 23.88 -2.46 -7.33
N SER A 281 24.31 -1.73 -8.36
CA SER A 281 24.00 -0.30 -8.50
C SER A 281 22.50 -0.08 -8.71
N PHE A 282 21.83 -0.94 -9.49
CA PHE A 282 20.37 -0.92 -9.63
C PHE A 282 19.68 -1.03 -8.27
N LEU A 283 20.06 -2.03 -7.47
CA LEU A 283 19.42 -2.30 -6.19
C LEU A 283 19.61 -1.11 -5.24
N THR A 284 20.81 -0.54 -5.21
CA THR A 284 21.15 0.61 -4.34
C THR A 284 20.37 1.87 -4.72
N THR A 285 20.47 2.29 -5.98
CA THR A 285 19.85 3.54 -6.46
C THR A 285 18.32 3.48 -6.43
N ARG A 286 17.73 2.34 -6.81
CA ARG A 286 16.28 2.16 -6.78
C ARG A 286 15.75 2.06 -5.35
N THR A 287 16.49 1.45 -4.42
CA THR A 287 16.10 1.41 -2.99
C THR A 287 15.92 2.83 -2.44
N GLN A 288 16.88 3.72 -2.70
CA GLN A 288 16.81 5.12 -2.26
C GLN A 288 15.61 5.84 -2.88
N SER A 289 15.38 5.65 -4.18
CA SER A 289 14.27 6.30 -4.89
C SER A 289 12.90 5.81 -4.40
N LEU A 290 12.73 4.50 -4.20
CA LEU A 290 11.49 3.93 -3.65
C LEU A 290 11.26 4.36 -2.19
N LEU A 291 12.31 4.41 -1.37
CA LEU A 291 12.21 4.88 0.01
C LEU A 291 11.76 6.33 0.06
N LYS A 292 12.30 7.19 -0.82
CA LYS A 292 11.85 8.59 -0.96
C LYS A 292 10.37 8.68 -1.30
N LEU A 293 9.91 7.91 -2.29
CA LEU A 293 8.50 7.85 -2.71
C LEU A 293 7.57 7.45 -1.55
N VAL A 294 7.93 6.39 -0.81
CA VAL A 294 7.14 5.92 0.34
C VAL A 294 7.09 6.95 1.46
N MET A 295 8.24 7.54 1.82
CA MET A 295 8.29 8.55 2.90
C MET A 295 7.49 9.80 2.54
N GLN A 296 7.53 10.24 1.28
CA GLN A 296 6.71 11.34 0.79
C GLN A 296 5.20 11.05 0.93
N ALA A 297 4.76 9.85 0.53
CA ALA A 297 3.36 9.45 0.65
C ALA A 297 2.89 9.39 2.11
N MET A 298 3.76 8.95 3.03
CA MET A 298 3.49 8.91 4.47
C MET A 298 3.61 10.27 5.17
N GLY A 299 4.04 11.32 4.46
CA GLY A 299 4.35 12.63 5.07
C GLY A 299 5.40 12.52 6.18
N LYS A 300 6.39 11.64 6.01
CA LYS A 300 7.50 11.42 6.95
C LYS A 300 8.79 12.03 6.41
N PRO A 301 9.69 12.51 7.28
CA PRO A 301 10.98 13.03 6.84
C PRO A 301 11.77 11.94 6.12
N HIS A 302 12.56 12.33 5.11
CA HIS A 302 13.45 11.39 4.45
C HIS A 302 14.56 10.94 5.41
N PRO A 303 14.84 9.63 5.51
CA PRO A 303 16.02 9.18 6.23
C PRO A 303 17.28 9.71 5.50
N PRO A 304 18.36 10.03 6.23
CA PRO A 304 19.60 10.50 5.62
C PRO A 304 20.12 9.50 4.58
N SER A 305 20.73 10.03 3.51
CA SER A 305 21.07 9.34 2.26
C SER A 305 21.99 8.10 2.40
N ALA A 306 22.60 7.90 3.57
CA ALA A 306 23.47 6.78 3.87
C ALA A 306 22.70 5.68 4.62
N VAL A 307 21.81 4.99 3.91
CA VAL A 307 21.48 3.63 4.33
C VAL A 307 22.59 2.75 3.74
N SER A 308 23.57 2.38 4.57
CA SER A 308 24.45 1.26 4.26
C SER A 308 23.56 0.03 4.13
N LEU A 309 23.49 -0.54 2.92
CA LEU A 309 22.85 -1.83 2.68
C LEU A 309 23.72 -2.91 3.31
N GLU A 310 23.66 -3.06 4.63
CA GLU A 310 24.23 -4.24 5.26
C GLU A 310 23.45 -5.45 4.78
N SER A 311 24.17 -6.42 4.19
CA SER A 311 23.64 -7.71 3.80
C SER A 311 22.78 -8.28 4.94
N PRO A 312 21.60 -8.87 4.65
CA PRO A 312 20.80 -9.47 5.70
C PRO A 312 21.64 -10.54 6.39
N ALA A 313 21.94 -10.32 7.68
CA ALA A 313 22.59 -11.30 8.51
C ALA A 313 21.78 -12.61 8.42
N SER A 314 22.48 -13.71 8.17
CA SER A 314 21.90 -15.06 8.16
C SER A 314 21.03 -15.24 9.41
N PRO A 315 19.81 -15.80 9.29
CA PRO A 315 19.01 -16.07 10.48
C PRO A 315 19.80 -16.98 11.44
N PRO A 316 19.71 -16.75 12.76
CA PRO A 316 20.37 -17.63 13.72
C PRO A 316 19.85 -19.05 13.53
N LEU A 317 20.79 -20.01 13.46
CA LEU A 317 20.50 -21.44 13.43
C LEU A 317 19.61 -21.77 14.64
N THR A 318 18.32 -22.01 14.41
CA THR A 318 17.43 -22.55 15.42
C THR A 318 17.88 -23.97 15.73
N LEU A 319 18.35 -24.18 16.96
CA LEU A 319 18.62 -25.49 17.56
C LEU A 319 17.44 -26.43 17.30
N ALA A 320 17.72 -27.49 16.55
CA ALA A 320 16.81 -28.61 16.38
C ALA A 320 16.52 -29.23 17.75
N TRP A 321 15.25 -29.23 18.14
CA TRP A 321 14.77 -30.03 19.25
C TRP A 321 14.90 -31.51 18.88
N VAL A 322 15.94 -32.17 19.38
CA VAL A 322 16.05 -33.62 19.40
C VAL A 322 14.99 -34.13 20.36
N ARG A 323 13.96 -34.80 19.84
CA ARG A 323 13.03 -35.58 20.65
C ARG A 323 13.69 -36.92 20.99
N SER A 324 13.93 -37.16 22.28
CA SER A 324 13.98 -38.48 22.89
C SER A 324 12.59 -38.92 23.29
#